data_AF-A0A2M9V6A0-F1
#
_entry.id   AF-A0A2M9V6A0-F1
#
_cell.length_a   1.000
_cell.length_b   1.000
_cell.length_c   1.000
_cell.angle_alpha   90.00
_cell.angle_beta   90.00
_cell.angle_gamma   90.00
#
_symmetry.space_group_name_H-M   'P 1'
#
loop_
_entity.id
_entity.type
_entity.pdbx_description
1 polymer ?
#
loop_
_entity_poly.entity_id
_entity_poly.type
_entity_poly.pdbx_seq_one_letter_code
_entity_poly.pdbx_strand_id
1 'polypeptide(L)'
;MKKILFLLTILVSVPAFSQSADERIGTFLNQADWFGLEKNYPILKDSMQADFLKLMSEALIGYYFNRPDEALQSIHKLLVNHQAEIGGQNALNMAILACQIDGLKGNYATAAQNSRSIMEQLKQQNAEQGMYKSLEGICYFYDQLKNIPAPGITCPQEDIIIPVDIEKVKLPTSIEPKGWRGTTILIPVTINGKTYQFIFDTGAGTSYMSQRMAKETGVRILSDSLEINSNLPGAMTGNFGTLENMQIGSITFHNSLITIAPPNAFDSIMIVDAVLGMDFIGLFDEVRIYPKDKKIVFPKSSTPLPSYGRNLMKVDRALKLKAQANGETLMLHFDTGNSTAGLFYQYYEKHKTEFESIGKKEKITGGGFNHVVTKDILRLPSFDMEIGDATAHLKNLAVDITPNGIPAEDDGNIGMDMINQFDCVTINLKDMFLKLE
;
A
#
# COMPACT_ATOMS: atom_id res chain seq x y z
N MET A 1 9.81 6.82 -19.88
CA MET A 1 8.40 7.19 -19.71
C MET A 1 8.21 7.53 -18.24
N LYS A 2 8.24 8.82 -17.91
CA LYS A 2 8.18 9.30 -16.52
C LYS A 2 6.73 9.23 -16.08
N LYS A 3 6.42 8.56 -14.97
CA LYS A 3 5.20 8.93 -14.26
C LYS A 3 5.36 10.39 -13.85
N ILE A 4 4.36 11.17 -14.19
CA ILE A 4 3.97 12.32 -13.39
C ILE A 4 3.63 11.71 -12.03
N LEU A 5 4.61 11.69 -11.15
CA LEU A 5 4.33 11.75 -9.73
C LEU A 5 3.52 13.04 -9.59
N PHE A 6 2.21 12.92 -9.34
CA PHE A 6 1.46 14.09 -8.91
C PHE A 6 1.97 14.40 -7.50
N LEU A 7 3.10 15.10 -7.41
CA LEU A 7 3.24 16.10 -6.37
C LEU A 7 2.01 17.00 -6.56
N LEU A 8 1.14 17.06 -5.56
CA LEU A 8 0.24 18.20 -5.44
C LEU A 8 1.12 19.43 -5.22
N THR A 9 1.68 20.01 -6.27
CA THR A 9 2.19 21.39 -6.22
C THR A 9 0.99 22.31 -6.25
N ILE A 10 0.30 22.36 -5.11
CA ILE A 10 -0.59 23.47 -4.81
C ILE A 10 0.34 24.68 -4.57
N LEU A 11 0.17 25.74 -5.36
CA LEU A 11 0.77 27.05 -5.08
C LEU A 11 -0.32 27.92 -4.49
N VAL A 12 -0.48 27.89 -3.17
CA VAL A 12 -1.27 28.91 -2.46
C VAL A 12 -0.34 30.08 -2.17
N SER A 13 -0.51 31.19 -2.88
CA SER A 13 0.17 32.45 -2.55
C SER A 13 -0.57 33.14 -1.42
N VAL A 14 0.02 33.19 -0.22
CA VAL A 14 -0.50 33.98 0.91
C VAL A 14 0.61 34.95 1.38
N PRO A 15 0.30 36.23 1.63
CA PRO A 15 1.30 37.22 2.03
C PRO A 15 1.86 36.97 3.43
N ALA A 16 3.18 37.17 3.58
CA ALA A 16 3.93 36.93 4.81
C ALA A 16 3.56 37.93 5.94
N PHE A 17 2.71 37.48 6.85
CA PHE A 17 2.70 37.83 8.28
C PHE A 17 2.71 36.51 9.06
N SER A 18 2.72 36.52 10.40
CA SER A 18 2.59 35.29 11.24
C SER A 18 1.71 34.26 10.55
N GLN A 19 2.26 33.11 10.12
CA GLN A 19 1.58 32.24 9.16
C GLN A 19 0.16 31.92 9.64
N SER A 20 -0.83 32.36 8.85
CA SER A 20 -2.23 32.08 9.14
C SER A 20 -2.46 30.57 9.27
N ALA A 21 -3.53 30.16 9.94
CA ALA A 21 -3.90 28.74 10.02
C ALA A 21 -4.00 28.12 8.60
N ASP A 22 -4.53 28.89 7.64
CA ASP A 22 -4.62 28.51 6.24
C ASP A 22 -3.24 28.32 5.58
N GLU A 23 -2.26 29.20 5.82
CA GLU A 23 -0.88 29.04 5.30
C GLU A 23 -0.18 27.79 5.81
N ARG A 24 -0.34 27.49 7.10
CA ARG A 24 0.28 26.32 7.72
C ARG A 24 -0.30 25.03 7.15
N ILE A 25 -1.62 24.96 7.01
CA ILE A 25 -2.31 23.82 6.39
C ILE A 25 -1.95 23.71 4.90
N GLY A 26 -1.92 24.84 4.19
CA GLY A 26 -1.45 24.91 2.81
C GLY A 26 -0.05 24.34 2.65
N THR A 27 0.87 24.65 3.57
CA THR A 27 2.25 24.11 3.54
C THR A 27 2.27 22.59 3.61
N PHE A 28 1.55 21.97 4.55
CA PHE A 28 1.48 20.50 4.65
C PHE A 28 0.89 19.87 3.38
N LEU A 29 -0.16 20.46 2.82
CA LEU A 29 -0.77 20.00 1.57
C LEU A 29 0.20 20.08 0.38
N ASN A 30 0.90 21.20 0.22
CA ASN A 30 1.85 21.43 -0.88
C ASN A 30 3.07 20.49 -0.79
N GLN A 31 3.46 20.11 0.43
CA GLN A 31 4.58 19.21 0.70
C GLN A 31 4.17 17.74 0.70
N ALA A 32 2.87 17.43 0.57
CA ALA A 32 2.32 16.10 0.78
C ALA A 32 2.69 15.49 2.15
N ASP A 33 2.86 16.33 3.18
CA ASP A 33 3.13 15.89 4.55
C ASP A 33 1.81 15.49 5.23
N TRP A 34 1.36 14.28 4.94
CA TRP A 34 0.06 13.78 5.42
C TRP A 34 0.02 13.55 6.92
N PHE A 35 1.12 13.13 7.54
CA PHE A 35 1.20 13.01 9.00
C PHE A 35 1.23 14.37 9.68
N GLY A 36 1.95 15.35 9.11
CA GLY A 36 1.91 16.73 9.58
C GLY A 36 0.51 17.32 9.46
N LEU A 37 -0.16 17.11 8.32
CA LEU A 37 -1.54 17.55 8.09
C LEU A 37 -2.50 16.93 9.11
N GLU A 38 -2.48 15.61 9.28
CA GLU A 38 -3.35 14.88 10.21
C GLU A 38 -3.15 15.34 11.66
N LYS A 39 -1.91 15.55 12.09
CA LYS A 39 -1.59 16.02 13.44
C LYS A 39 -2.03 17.46 13.69
N ASN A 40 -1.86 18.35 12.72
CA ASN A 40 -2.04 19.79 12.91
C ASN A 40 -3.44 20.29 12.53
N TYR A 41 -4.14 19.62 11.60
CA TYR A 41 -5.46 20.05 11.16
C TYR A 41 -6.49 20.19 12.29
N PRO A 42 -6.66 19.21 13.21
CA PRO A 42 -7.61 19.34 14.32
C PRO A 42 -7.34 20.54 15.25
N ILE A 43 -6.08 20.98 15.33
CA ILE A 43 -5.64 22.10 16.17
C ILE A 43 -5.92 23.44 15.48
N LEU A 44 -5.82 23.47 14.15
CA LEU A 44 -5.86 24.71 13.35
C LEU A 44 -7.23 25.00 12.73
N LYS A 45 -8.08 23.97 12.53
CA LYS A 45 -9.32 24.05 11.74
C LYS A 45 -10.28 25.17 12.16
N ASP A 46 -10.38 25.45 13.46
CA ASP A 46 -11.32 26.47 13.99
C ASP A 46 -10.82 27.90 13.72
N SER A 47 -9.53 28.06 13.41
CA SER A 47 -8.90 29.34 13.05
C SER A 47 -8.79 29.55 11.53
N MET A 48 -9.05 28.52 10.73
CA MET A 48 -8.99 28.58 9.26
C MET A 48 -10.15 29.39 8.68
N GLN A 49 -9.85 30.26 7.72
CA GLN A 49 -10.84 31.08 7.02
C GLN A 49 -11.30 30.45 5.70
N ALA A 50 -10.44 29.67 5.04
CA ALA A 50 -10.73 29.10 3.73
C ALA A 50 -11.48 27.76 3.86
N ASP A 51 -12.78 27.76 3.58
CA ASP A 51 -13.60 26.54 3.69
C ASP A 51 -13.21 25.45 2.66
N PHE A 52 -12.83 25.83 1.44
CA PHE A 52 -12.30 24.86 0.47
C PHE A 52 -11.04 24.14 1.00
N LEU A 53 -10.21 24.84 1.78
CA LEU A 53 -8.98 24.29 2.34
C LEU A 53 -9.26 23.31 3.48
N LYS A 54 -10.31 23.58 4.28
CA LYS A 54 -10.81 22.62 5.29
C LYS A 54 -11.28 21.34 4.61
N LEU A 55 -12.14 21.45 3.60
CA LEU A 55 -12.69 20.30 2.87
C LEU A 55 -11.60 19.51 2.14
N MET A 56 -10.62 20.19 1.53
CA MET A 56 -9.45 19.53 0.92
C MET A 56 -8.64 18.75 1.97
N SER A 57 -8.43 19.33 3.15
CA SER A 57 -7.72 18.68 4.24
C SER A 57 -8.48 17.45 4.75
N GLU A 58 -9.79 17.57 5.00
CA GLU A 58 -10.65 16.46 5.43
C GLU A 58 -10.69 15.33 4.40
N ALA A 59 -10.77 15.67 3.11
CA ALA A 59 -10.74 14.70 2.02
C ALA A 59 -9.46 13.88 2.01
N LEU A 60 -8.30 14.54 2.05
CA LEU A 60 -6.99 13.90 1.95
C LEU A 60 -6.61 13.17 3.24
N ILE A 61 -6.92 13.75 4.41
CA ILE A 61 -6.80 13.05 5.70
C ILE A 61 -7.67 11.80 5.70
N GLY A 62 -8.92 11.90 5.25
CA GLY A 62 -9.82 10.76 5.16
C GLY A 62 -9.27 9.66 4.25
N TYR A 63 -8.72 10.03 3.09
CA TYR A 63 -8.13 9.08 2.15
C TYR A 63 -6.88 8.38 2.72
N TYR A 64 -5.86 9.14 3.15
CA TYR A 64 -4.59 8.58 3.60
C TYR A 64 -4.68 7.85 4.95
N PHE A 65 -5.66 8.18 5.78
CA PHE A 65 -5.90 7.54 7.07
C PHE A 65 -7.15 6.64 7.07
N ASN A 66 -7.43 6.01 5.93
CA ASN A 66 -8.41 4.92 5.74
C ASN A 66 -9.84 5.20 6.27
N ARG A 67 -10.33 6.42 6.07
CA ARG A 67 -11.71 6.86 6.32
C ARG A 67 -12.39 7.25 5.01
N PRO A 68 -12.70 6.26 4.15
CA PRO A 68 -13.14 6.51 2.77
C PRO A 68 -14.50 7.22 2.69
N ASP A 69 -15.40 7.00 3.66
CA ASP A 69 -16.70 7.69 3.71
C ASP A 69 -16.55 9.20 4.00
N GLU A 70 -15.73 9.55 4.99
CA GLU A 70 -15.40 10.95 5.30
C GLU A 70 -14.71 11.62 4.11
N ALA A 71 -13.81 10.90 3.43
CA ALA A 71 -13.13 11.38 2.24
C ALA A 71 -14.12 11.68 1.10
N LEU A 72 -15.00 10.74 0.77
CA LEU A 72 -16.02 10.92 -0.28
C LEU A 72 -16.97 12.08 0.03
N GLN A 73 -17.41 12.20 1.29
CA GLN A 73 -18.27 13.30 1.71
C GLN A 73 -17.59 14.67 1.50
N SER A 74 -16.32 14.76 1.88
CA SER A 74 -15.54 16.01 1.77
C SER A 74 -15.24 16.35 0.31
N ILE A 75 -14.86 15.36 -0.50
CA ILE A 75 -14.67 15.51 -1.95
C ILE A 75 -15.96 16.00 -2.62
N HIS A 76 -17.10 15.42 -2.27
CA HIS A 76 -18.38 15.83 -2.85
C HIS A 76 -18.69 17.30 -2.55
N LYS A 77 -18.57 17.73 -1.29
CA LYS A 77 -18.77 19.14 -0.90
C LYS A 77 -17.79 20.07 -1.62
N LEU A 78 -16.53 19.66 -1.74
CA LEU A 78 -15.49 20.41 -2.42
C LEU A 78 -15.81 20.61 -3.92
N LEU A 79 -16.25 19.56 -4.60
CA LEU A 79 -16.61 19.62 -6.02
C LEU A 79 -17.90 20.41 -6.29
N VAL A 80 -18.88 20.36 -5.39
CA VAL A 80 -20.15 21.08 -5.56
C VAL A 80 -20.02 22.57 -5.25
N ASN A 81 -19.31 22.92 -4.17
CA ASN A 81 -19.34 24.28 -3.65
C ASN A 81 -18.09 25.11 -3.99
N HIS A 82 -16.96 24.47 -4.30
CA HIS A 82 -15.65 25.14 -4.33
C HIS A 82 -14.83 24.82 -5.59
N GLN A 83 -15.46 24.34 -6.67
CA GLN A 83 -14.76 23.98 -7.92
C GLN A 83 -13.96 25.14 -8.52
N ALA A 84 -14.50 26.36 -8.45
CA ALA A 84 -13.85 27.56 -8.96
C ALA A 84 -12.60 27.95 -8.13
N GLU A 85 -12.63 27.73 -6.82
CA GLU A 85 -11.54 28.09 -5.91
C GLU A 85 -10.37 27.10 -5.97
N ILE A 86 -10.65 25.80 -6.10
CA ILE A 86 -9.60 24.78 -6.22
C ILE A 86 -9.02 24.70 -7.65
N GLY A 87 -9.75 25.19 -8.65
CA GLY A 87 -9.36 25.14 -10.06
C GLY A 87 -9.62 23.78 -10.74
N GLY A 88 -9.73 23.81 -12.07
CA GLY A 88 -10.17 22.66 -12.87
C GLY A 88 -9.32 21.39 -12.72
N GLN A 89 -7.99 21.53 -12.60
CA GLN A 89 -7.10 20.37 -12.43
C GLN A 89 -7.30 19.69 -11.07
N ASN A 90 -7.41 20.45 -9.98
CA ASN A 90 -7.65 19.87 -8.66
C ASN A 90 -9.06 19.28 -8.58
N ALA A 91 -10.06 19.92 -9.19
CA ALA A 91 -11.40 19.35 -9.30
C ALA A 91 -11.38 18.01 -10.03
N LEU A 92 -10.66 17.90 -11.15
CA LEU A 92 -10.50 16.64 -11.87
C LEU A 92 -9.81 15.58 -11.01
N ASN A 93 -8.72 15.94 -10.33
CA ASN A 93 -7.99 15.02 -9.44
C ASN A 93 -8.88 14.51 -8.30
N MET A 94 -9.69 15.38 -7.68
CA MET A 94 -10.64 14.99 -6.64
C MET A 94 -11.75 14.08 -7.18
N ALA A 95 -12.25 14.35 -8.39
CA ALA A 95 -13.24 13.48 -9.03
C ALA A 95 -12.68 12.09 -9.39
N ILE A 96 -11.44 12.02 -9.86
CA ILE A 96 -10.72 10.76 -10.08
C ILE A 96 -10.55 10.00 -8.75
N LEU A 97 -10.13 10.70 -7.69
CA LEU A 97 -9.95 10.11 -6.36
C LEU A 97 -11.28 9.55 -5.82
N ALA A 98 -12.40 10.25 -5.99
CA ALA A 98 -13.72 9.74 -5.62
C ALA A 98 -14.07 8.43 -6.36
N CYS A 99 -13.83 8.37 -7.68
CA CYS A 99 -14.07 7.14 -8.45
C CYS A 99 -13.20 5.98 -7.96
N GLN A 100 -11.95 6.26 -7.58
CA GLN A 100 -11.06 5.24 -7.01
C GLN A 100 -11.57 4.75 -5.65
N ILE A 101 -11.92 5.66 -4.74
CA ILE A 101 -12.44 5.31 -3.41
C ILE A 101 -13.72 4.48 -3.53
N ASP A 102 -14.67 4.88 -4.38
CA ASP A 102 -15.89 4.12 -4.63
C ASP A 102 -15.57 2.68 -5.06
N GLY A 103 -14.67 2.53 -6.02
CA GLY A 103 -14.28 1.21 -6.50
C GLY A 103 -13.53 0.37 -5.45
N LEU A 104 -12.66 0.99 -4.64
CA LEU A 104 -12.00 0.32 -3.51
C LEU A 104 -13.00 -0.17 -2.45
N LYS A 105 -14.09 0.57 -2.24
CA LYS A 105 -15.21 0.19 -1.36
C LYS A 105 -16.12 -0.89 -1.94
N GLY A 106 -15.94 -1.29 -3.20
CA GLY A 106 -16.82 -2.24 -3.85
C GLY A 106 -18.00 -1.62 -4.60
N ASN A 107 -18.10 -0.28 -4.69
CA ASN A 107 -19.12 0.43 -5.47
C ASN A 107 -18.75 0.46 -6.96
N TYR A 108 -18.48 -0.71 -7.55
CA TYR A 108 -17.88 -0.85 -8.88
C TYR A 108 -18.72 -0.19 -9.98
N ALA A 109 -20.05 -0.37 -9.96
CA ALA A 109 -20.94 0.24 -10.95
C ALA A 109 -20.89 1.78 -10.90
N THR A 110 -20.92 2.36 -9.70
CA THR A 110 -20.80 3.81 -9.48
C THR A 110 -19.45 4.31 -9.97
N ALA A 111 -18.36 3.64 -9.61
CA ALA A 111 -17.01 4.01 -10.03
C ALA A 111 -16.87 3.99 -11.57
N ALA A 112 -17.39 2.96 -12.24
CA ALA A 112 -17.37 2.83 -13.68
C ALA A 112 -18.24 3.90 -14.38
N GLN A 113 -19.43 4.18 -13.86
CA GLN A 113 -20.34 5.17 -14.42
C GLN A 113 -19.79 6.60 -14.27
N ASN A 114 -19.32 6.96 -13.08
CA ASN A 114 -18.81 8.30 -12.80
C ASN A 114 -17.54 8.57 -13.61
N SER A 115 -16.59 7.63 -13.64
CA SER A 115 -15.37 7.78 -14.45
C SER A 115 -15.67 7.91 -15.94
N ARG A 116 -16.64 7.14 -16.45
CA ARG A 116 -17.11 7.27 -17.84
C ARG A 116 -17.73 8.64 -18.12
N SER A 117 -18.57 9.13 -17.22
CA SER A 117 -19.24 10.42 -17.40
C SER A 117 -18.24 11.57 -17.47
N ILE A 118 -17.26 11.60 -16.55
CA ILE A 118 -16.20 12.62 -16.53
C ILE A 118 -15.34 12.54 -17.79
N MET A 119 -14.96 11.32 -18.20
CA MET A 119 -14.17 11.10 -19.42
C MET A 119 -14.90 11.65 -20.66
N GLU A 120 -16.19 11.36 -20.82
CA GLU A 120 -16.95 11.83 -21.98
C GLU A 120 -17.15 13.35 -21.96
N GLN A 121 -17.30 13.98 -20.79
CA GLN A 121 -17.30 15.44 -20.67
C GLN A 121 -15.97 16.05 -21.12
N LEU A 122 -14.83 15.48 -20.70
CA LEU A 122 -13.50 15.94 -21.12
C LEU A 122 -13.30 15.81 -22.64
N LYS A 123 -13.74 14.68 -23.23
CA LYS A 123 -13.70 14.49 -24.69
C LYS A 123 -14.55 15.51 -25.43
N GLN A 124 -15.75 15.83 -24.94
CA GLN A 124 -16.60 16.88 -25.52
C GLN A 124 -15.96 18.27 -25.46
N GLN A 125 -15.08 18.50 -24.49
CA GLN A 125 -14.30 19.74 -24.36
C GLN A 125 -12.98 19.70 -25.17
N ASN A 126 -12.76 18.68 -26.01
CA ASN A 126 -11.52 18.46 -26.77
C ASN A 126 -10.26 18.37 -25.88
N ALA A 127 -10.40 17.85 -24.65
CA ALA A 127 -9.26 17.60 -23.79
C ALA A 127 -8.27 16.61 -24.44
N GLU A 128 -6.98 16.77 -24.16
CA GLU A 128 -5.96 15.83 -24.61
C GLU A 128 -6.10 14.48 -23.90
N GLN A 129 -5.76 13.37 -24.57
CA GLN A 129 -5.88 12.01 -24.03
C GLN A 129 -5.17 11.85 -22.68
N GLY A 130 -4.03 12.52 -22.49
CA GLY A 130 -3.29 12.49 -21.23
C GLY A 130 -4.12 12.91 -20.01
N MET A 131 -5.13 13.76 -20.19
CA MET A 131 -5.97 14.27 -19.10
C MET A 131 -7.00 13.25 -18.60
N TYR A 132 -7.47 12.35 -19.46
CA TYR A 132 -8.52 11.37 -19.10
C TYR A 132 -8.05 9.91 -19.16
N LYS A 133 -6.78 9.63 -19.49
CA LYS A 133 -6.22 8.27 -19.51
C LYS A 133 -6.40 7.51 -18.18
N SER A 134 -6.29 8.21 -17.05
CA SER A 134 -6.53 7.62 -15.72
C SER A 134 -7.98 7.15 -15.57
N LEU A 135 -8.93 7.93 -16.09
CA LEU A 135 -10.35 7.59 -16.09
C LEU A 135 -10.67 6.43 -17.03
N GLU A 136 -9.98 6.31 -18.18
CA GLU A 136 -10.08 5.15 -19.07
C GLU A 136 -9.74 3.86 -18.32
N GLY A 137 -8.61 3.85 -17.59
CA GLY A 137 -8.18 2.70 -16.79
C GLY A 137 -9.18 2.34 -15.67
N ILE A 138 -9.65 3.35 -14.91
CA ILE A 138 -10.65 3.17 -13.85
C ILE A 138 -11.96 2.63 -14.43
N CYS A 139 -12.46 3.24 -15.50
CA CYS A 139 -13.70 2.82 -16.16
C CYS A 139 -13.57 1.40 -16.68
N TYR A 140 -12.49 1.08 -17.41
CA TYR A 140 -12.25 -0.25 -17.94
C TYR A 140 -12.26 -1.31 -16.84
N PHE A 141 -11.48 -1.08 -15.78
CA PHE A 141 -11.33 -2.05 -14.68
C PHE A 141 -12.65 -2.27 -13.93
N TYR A 142 -13.33 -1.21 -13.50
CA TYR A 142 -14.56 -1.36 -12.73
C TYR A 142 -15.78 -1.76 -13.58
N ASP A 143 -15.75 -1.56 -14.89
CA ASP A 143 -16.79 -2.08 -15.79
C ASP A 143 -16.79 -3.62 -15.82
N GLN A 144 -15.62 -4.26 -15.65
CA GLN A 144 -15.52 -5.72 -15.51
C GLN A 144 -16.11 -6.21 -14.19
N LEU A 145 -16.12 -5.35 -13.16
CA LEU A 145 -16.53 -5.68 -11.80
C LEU A 145 -17.96 -5.26 -11.46
N LYS A 146 -18.62 -4.42 -12.28
CA LYS A 146 -19.91 -3.79 -11.95
C LYS A 146 -21.05 -4.74 -11.56
N ASN A 147 -20.98 -6.00 -12.00
CA ASN A 147 -21.98 -7.04 -11.71
C ASN A 147 -21.45 -8.09 -10.71
N ILE A 148 -20.29 -7.84 -10.12
CA ILE A 148 -19.62 -8.74 -9.18
C ILE A 148 -19.85 -8.18 -7.77
N PRO A 149 -20.30 -9.01 -6.80
CA PRO A 149 -20.39 -8.57 -5.42
C PRO A 149 -19.01 -8.16 -4.89
N ALA A 150 -18.98 -7.18 -3.99
CA ALA A 150 -17.74 -6.79 -3.32
C ALA A 150 -17.19 -7.93 -2.45
N PRO A 151 -15.86 -8.00 -2.27
CA PRO A 151 -15.24 -8.86 -1.26
C PRO A 151 -15.85 -8.62 0.11
N GLY A 152 -16.07 -9.70 0.86
CA GLY A 152 -16.65 -9.64 2.19
C GLY A 152 -16.30 -10.85 3.03
N ILE A 153 -16.46 -10.76 4.35
CA ILE A 153 -16.14 -11.85 5.27
C ILE A 153 -17.35 -12.22 6.13
N THR A 154 -17.49 -13.51 6.39
CA THR A 154 -18.33 -14.04 7.48
C THR A 154 -17.42 -14.66 8.52
N CYS A 155 -17.54 -14.23 9.77
CA CYS A 155 -16.69 -14.70 10.85
C CYS A 155 -17.41 -14.63 12.21
N PRO A 156 -16.99 -15.44 13.21
CA PRO A 156 -17.57 -15.40 14.55
C PRO A 156 -17.25 -14.09 15.27
N GLN A 157 -18.09 -13.70 16.23
CA GLN A 157 -17.94 -12.45 16.99
C GLN A 157 -17.01 -12.64 18.21
N GLU A 158 -15.80 -13.13 17.96
CA GLU A 158 -14.76 -13.46 18.93
C GLU A 158 -13.36 -13.26 18.32
N ASP A 159 -12.31 -13.38 19.12
CA ASP A 159 -10.94 -13.33 18.61
C ASP A 159 -10.68 -14.57 17.76
N ILE A 160 -10.24 -14.36 16.51
CA ILE A 160 -9.96 -15.45 15.58
C ILE A 160 -8.47 -15.66 15.54
N ILE A 161 -8.04 -16.86 15.91
CA ILE A 161 -6.63 -17.24 15.95
C ILE A 161 -6.37 -18.20 14.79
N ILE A 162 -5.50 -17.79 13.87
CA ILE A 162 -5.06 -18.59 12.74
C ILE A 162 -3.62 -19.04 13.00
N PRO A 163 -3.35 -20.36 13.15
CA PRO A 163 -1.98 -20.84 13.12
C PRO A 163 -1.40 -20.61 11.73
N VAL A 164 -0.17 -20.10 11.69
CA VAL A 164 0.57 -19.84 10.45
C VAL A 164 1.92 -20.53 10.50
N ASP A 165 2.54 -20.72 9.35
CA ASP A 165 3.95 -21.07 9.28
C ASP A 165 4.78 -19.83 8.98
N ILE A 166 5.98 -19.76 9.56
CA ILE A 166 6.98 -18.77 9.21
C ILE A 166 8.21 -19.52 8.72
N GLU A 167 8.40 -19.48 7.41
CA GLU A 167 9.42 -20.27 6.73
C GLU A 167 10.54 -19.39 6.21
N LYS A 168 11.77 -19.92 6.25
CA LYS A 168 12.90 -19.24 5.63
C LYS A 168 12.79 -19.35 4.12
N VAL A 169 13.11 -18.27 3.43
CA VAL A 169 13.14 -18.21 1.96
C VAL A 169 14.52 -18.63 1.47
N LYS A 170 14.62 -19.84 0.89
CA LYS A 170 15.87 -20.36 0.32
C LYS A 170 16.06 -19.82 -1.09
N LEU A 171 17.21 -19.22 -1.37
CA LEU A 171 17.56 -18.88 -2.74
C LEU A 171 18.00 -20.15 -3.50
N PRO A 172 17.67 -20.27 -4.79
CA PRO A 172 18.19 -21.33 -5.64
C PRO A 172 19.72 -21.35 -5.62
N THR A 173 20.31 -22.53 -5.72
CA THR A 173 21.78 -22.68 -5.70
C THR A 173 22.49 -22.04 -6.90
N SER A 174 21.73 -21.72 -7.96
CA SER A 174 22.18 -20.99 -9.15
C SER A 174 22.27 -19.47 -8.95
N ILE A 175 21.82 -18.94 -7.81
CA ILE A 175 21.73 -17.52 -7.52
C ILE A 175 22.69 -17.15 -6.39
N GLU A 176 23.49 -16.10 -6.61
CA GLU A 176 24.34 -15.50 -5.59
C GLU A 176 23.68 -14.24 -4.99
N PRO A 177 23.86 -13.99 -3.68
CA PRO A 177 24.56 -14.83 -2.72
C PRO A 177 23.77 -16.09 -2.37
N LYS A 178 24.47 -17.22 -2.22
CA LYS A 178 23.85 -18.45 -1.72
C LYS A 178 23.33 -18.28 -0.29
N GLY A 179 22.21 -18.91 0.02
CA GLY A 179 21.70 -19.02 1.38
C GLY A 179 20.22 -18.68 1.51
N TRP A 180 19.87 -18.11 2.66
CA TRP A 180 18.52 -17.69 2.98
C TRP A 180 18.40 -16.19 2.83
N ARG A 181 17.31 -15.71 2.23
CA ARG A 181 17.07 -14.27 2.02
C ARG A 181 16.42 -13.63 3.24
N GLY A 182 15.49 -14.34 3.88
CA GLY A 182 14.69 -13.87 5.01
C GLY A 182 13.61 -14.90 5.35
N THR A 183 12.45 -14.47 5.83
CA THR A 183 11.29 -15.36 6.07
C THR A 183 10.03 -14.89 5.36
N THR A 184 9.05 -15.77 5.23
CA THR A 184 7.70 -15.45 4.74
C THR A 184 6.65 -16.05 5.67
N ILE A 185 5.49 -15.41 5.78
CA ILE A 185 4.34 -15.93 6.53
C ILE A 185 3.45 -16.71 5.58
N LEU A 186 3.19 -17.97 5.90
CA LEU A 186 2.30 -18.86 5.17
C LEU A 186 1.02 -19.07 5.99
N ILE A 187 -0.11 -18.65 5.42
CA ILE A 187 -1.44 -18.80 6.03
C ILE A 187 -2.23 -19.90 5.32
N PRO A 188 -2.82 -20.86 6.06
CA PRO A 188 -3.61 -21.93 5.45
C PRO A 188 -4.96 -21.40 4.94
N VAL A 189 -5.24 -21.66 3.66
CA VAL A 189 -6.49 -21.29 2.98
C VAL A 189 -7.10 -22.56 2.37
N THR A 190 -8.35 -22.85 2.70
CA THR A 190 -9.08 -24.01 2.18
C THR A 190 -10.04 -23.58 1.08
N ILE A 191 -9.92 -24.21 -0.09
CA ILE A 191 -10.77 -23.97 -1.26
C ILE A 191 -11.23 -25.33 -1.77
N ASN A 192 -12.53 -25.51 -1.97
CA ASN A 192 -13.13 -26.77 -2.45
C ASN A 192 -12.68 -28.01 -1.65
N GLY A 193 -12.51 -27.86 -0.33
CA GLY A 193 -12.10 -28.95 0.57
C GLY A 193 -10.60 -29.27 0.58
N LYS A 194 -9.76 -28.56 -0.20
CA LYS A 194 -8.30 -28.70 -0.19
C LYS A 194 -7.65 -27.47 0.45
N THR A 195 -6.72 -27.70 1.37
CA THR A 195 -5.94 -26.64 2.04
C THR A 195 -4.66 -26.35 1.26
N TYR A 196 -4.38 -25.07 1.07
CA TYR A 196 -3.21 -24.52 0.40
C TYR A 196 -2.53 -23.51 1.33
N GLN A 197 -1.26 -23.23 1.08
CA GLN A 197 -0.51 -22.21 1.81
C GLN A 197 -0.41 -20.95 0.97
N PHE A 198 -0.93 -19.84 1.48
CA PHE A 198 -0.85 -18.53 0.82
C PHE A 198 0.18 -17.68 1.54
N ILE A 199 0.94 -16.87 0.80
CA ILE A 199 1.77 -15.83 1.44
C ILE A 199 0.84 -14.74 1.99
N PHE A 200 0.99 -14.36 3.26
CA PHE A 200 0.24 -13.25 3.86
C PHE A 200 0.94 -11.93 3.57
N ASP A 201 0.34 -11.07 2.75
CA ASP A 201 1.07 -9.99 2.07
C ASP A 201 0.30 -8.66 2.07
N THR A 202 0.74 -7.71 2.89
CA THR A 202 0.19 -6.34 2.91
C THR A 202 0.69 -5.47 1.76
N GLY A 203 1.72 -5.89 1.02
CA GLY A 203 2.21 -5.25 -0.20
C GLY A 203 1.40 -5.61 -1.45
N ALA A 204 0.64 -6.71 -1.42
CA ALA A 204 -0.25 -7.10 -2.52
C ALA A 204 -1.63 -6.42 -2.41
N GLY A 205 -1.98 -5.58 -3.39
CA GLY A 205 -3.28 -4.89 -3.40
C GLY A 205 -4.49 -5.82 -3.51
N THR A 206 -4.35 -6.89 -4.26
CA THR A 206 -5.32 -7.99 -4.37
C THR A 206 -4.60 -9.30 -4.11
N SER A 207 -5.36 -10.32 -3.72
CA SER A 207 -4.88 -11.68 -3.67
C SER A 207 -4.40 -12.11 -5.07
N TYR A 208 -3.39 -12.96 -5.11
CA TYR A 208 -2.75 -13.43 -6.33
C TYR A 208 -2.79 -14.94 -6.40
N MET A 209 -2.92 -15.49 -7.62
CA MET A 209 -2.69 -16.90 -7.89
C MET A 209 -1.90 -17.10 -9.19
N SER A 210 -1.06 -18.13 -9.23
CA SER A 210 -0.50 -18.61 -10.49
C SER A 210 -1.64 -19.09 -11.41
N GLN A 211 -1.46 -18.99 -12.73
CA GLN A 211 -2.47 -19.44 -13.71
C GLN A 211 -2.88 -20.91 -13.49
N ARG A 212 -1.92 -21.76 -13.09
CA ARG A 212 -2.17 -23.17 -12.75
C ARG A 212 -3.10 -23.27 -11.55
N MET A 213 -2.80 -22.56 -10.47
CA MET A 213 -3.61 -22.60 -9.25
C MET A 213 -5.00 -22.04 -9.48
N ALA A 214 -5.12 -20.90 -10.16
CA ALA A 214 -6.41 -20.31 -10.52
C ALA A 214 -7.31 -21.29 -11.29
N LYS A 215 -6.73 -22.07 -12.21
CA LYS A 215 -7.45 -23.14 -12.92
C LYS A 215 -7.86 -24.29 -12.01
N GLU A 216 -6.96 -24.72 -11.11
CA GLU A 216 -7.21 -25.80 -10.15
C GLU A 216 -8.33 -25.46 -9.16
N THR A 217 -8.35 -24.22 -8.67
CA THR A 217 -9.31 -23.75 -7.66
C THR A 217 -10.63 -23.24 -8.26
N GLY A 218 -10.71 -23.14 -9.59
CA GLY A 218 -11.93 -22.75 -10.29
C GLY A 218 -12.21 -21.24 -10.28
N VAL A 219 -11.16 -20.41 -10.27
CA VAL A 219 -11.29 -18.95 -10.35
C VAL A 219 -12.00 -18.58 -11.66
N ARG A 220 -13.06 -17.78 -11.55
CA ARG A 220 -13.77 -17.26 -12.73
C ARG A 220 -13.03 -16.05 -13.27
N ILE A 221 -12.53 -16.16 -14.49
CA ILE A 221 -11.89 -15.05 -15.20
C ILE A 221 -12.93 -13.98 -15.54
N LEU A 222 -12.61 -12.73 -15.20
CA LEU A 222 -13.39 -11.53 -15.47
C LEU A 222 -12.76 -10.69 -16.58
N SER A 223 -11.44 -10.66 -16.64
CA SER A 223 -10.66 -10.02 -17.70
C SER A 223 -9.38 -10.82 -17.96
N ASP A 224 -8.93 -10.82 -19.20
CA ASP A 224 -7.67 -11.42 -19.67
C ASP A 224 -6.60 -10.37 -20.01
N SER A 225 -6.86 -9.10 -19.70
CA SER A 225 -5.98 -7.98 -20.03
C SER A 225 -5.81 -7.02 -18.86
N LEU A 226 -5.41 -7.57 -17.70
CA LEU A 226 -5.02 -6.78 -16.55
C LEU A 226 -3.54 -6.42 -16.66
N GLU A 227 -3.19 -5.13 -16.68
CA GLU A 227 -1.81 -4.71 -16.47
C GLU A 227 -1.44 -4.83 -14.99
N ILE A 228 -0.56 -5.78 -14.68
CA ILE A 228 0.00 -6.00 -13.35
C ILE A 228 1.27 -5.17 -13.25
N ASN A 229 1.43 -4.41 -12.17
CA ASN A 229 2.65 -3.63 -11.90
C ASN A 229 3.06 -2.69 -13.04
N SER A 230 2.10 -2.10 -13.78
CA SER A 230 2.30 -1.36 -15.05
C SER A 230 3.38 -0.26 -15.07
N ASN A 231 3.87 0.16 -13.90
CA ASN A 231 4.88 1.21 -13.75
C ASN A 231 6.05 0.81 -12.86
N LEU A 232 6.14 -0.46 -12.50
CA LEU A 232 7.26 -1.02 -11.78
C LEU A 232 8.06 -1.93 -12.71
N PRO A 233 9.35 -2.14 -12.44
CA PRO A 233 10.07 -3.26 -13.03
C PRO A 233 9.29 -4.56 -12.81
N GLY A 234 9.03 -5.31 -13.88
CA GLY A 234 8.19 -6.53 -13.83
C GLY A 234 6.75 -6.35 -14.32
N ALA A 235 6.37 -5.18 -14.85
CA ALA A 235 5.09 -4.99 -15.51
C ALA A 235 4.77 -6.14 -16.48
N MET A 236 3.57 -6.72 -16.37
CA MET A 236 3.10 -7.75 -17.29
C MET A 236 1.60 -7.71 -17.45
N THR A 237 1.11 -8.23 -18.58
CA THR A 237 -0.31 -8.49 -18.76
C THR A 237 -0.64 -9.86 -18.19
N GLY A 238 -1.63 -9.91 -17.32
CA GLY A 238 -2.20 -11.13 -16.77
C GLY A 238 -3.72 -11.10 -16.81
N ASN A 239 -4.33 -12.07 -16.14
CA ASN A 239 -5.77 -12.15 -16.00
C ASN A 239 -6.20 -11.59 -14.65
N PHE A 240 -7.48 -11.26 -14.57
CA PHE A 240 -8.15 -10.90 -13.33
C PHE A 240 -9.40 -11.74 -13.19
N GLY A 241 -9.66 -12.23 -11.97
CA GLY A 241 -10.76 -13.12 -11.72
C GLY A 241 -11.35 -12.95 -10.32
N THR A 242 -12.38 -13.74 -10.06
CA THR A 242 -13.00 -13.82 -8.74
C THR A 242 -13.22 -15.27 -8.32
N LEU A 243 -13.14 -15.52 -7.02
CA LEU A 243 -13.45 -16.80 -6.42
C LEU A 243 -14.53 -16.59 -5.35
N GLU A 244 -15.56 -17.43 -5.40
CA GLU A 244 -16.77 -17.22 -4.60
C GLU A 244 -16.49 -17.36 -3.10
N ASN A 245 -15.76 -18.40 -2.70
CA ASN A 245 -15.51 -18.69 -1.29
C ASN A 245 -14.10 -19.25 -1.05
N MET A 246 -13.42 -18.70 -0.05
CA MET A 246 -12.20 -19.24 0.56
C MET A 246 -12.39 -19.35 2.08
N GLN A 247 -11.89 -20.41 2.69
CA GLN A 247 -11.96 -20.59 4.14
C GLN A 247 -10.58 -20.39 4.77
N ILE A 248 -10.48 -19.47 5.74
CA ILE A 248 -9.25 -19.17 6.50
C ILE A 248 -9.57 -19.36 7.99
N GLY A 249 -9.21 -20.51 8.55
CA GLY A 249 -9.66 -20.92 9.90
C GLY A 249 -11.18 -20.88 10.02
N SER A 250 -11.73 -20.04 10.90
CA SER A 250 -13.18 -19.84 11.07
C SER A 250 -13.76 -18.70 10.21
N ILE A 251 -12.95 -18.07 9.36
CA ILE A 251 -13.37 -16.97 8.47
C ILE A 251 -13.72 -17.55 7.10
N THR A 252 -14.92 -17.25 6.62
CA THR A 252 -15.28 -17.43 5.21
C THR A 252 -15.07 -16.11 4.48
N PHE A 253 -14.18 -16.08 3.50
CA PHE A 253 -13.93 -14.96 2.63
C PHE A 253 -14.69 -15.14 1.31
N HIS A 254 -15.59 -14.20 1.04
CA HIS A 254 -16.50 -14.22 -0.09
C HIS A 254 -16.04 -13.30 -1.21
N ASN A 255 -16.27 -13.72 -2.46
CA ASN A 255 -16.08 -12.91 -3.66
C ASN A 255 -14.68 -12.29 -3.77
N SER A 256 -13.64 -13.07 -3.49
CA SER A 256 -12.27 -12.58 -3.51
C SER A 256 -11.87 -12.07 -4.89
N LEU A 257 -10.94 -11.12 -4.93
CA LEU A 257 -10.40 -10.57 -6.17
C LEU A 257 -9.03 -11.17 -6.41
N ILE A 258 -8.86 -11.88 -7.53
CA ILE A 258 -7.64 -12.63 -7.81
C ILE A 258 -6.96 -12.04 -9.04
N THR A 259 -5.77 -11.50 -8.82
CA THR A 259 -4.81 -11.25 -9.91
C THR A 259 -4.17 -12.58 -10.30
N ILE A 260 -4.13 -12.87 -11.60
CA ILE A 260 -3.66 -14.16 -12.11
C ILE A 260 -2.56 -13.89 -13.12
N ALA A 261 -1.41 -14.54 -12.94
CA ALA A 261 -0.32 -14.42 -13.92
C ALA A 261 0.14 -15.77 -14.45
N PRO A 262 0.59 -15.82 -15.72
CA PRO A 262 1.35 -16.95 -16.23
C PRO A 262 2.70 -17.07 -15.48
N PRO A 263 3.44 -18.18 -15.70
CA PRO A 263 4.79 -18.30 -15.20
C PRO A 263 5.64 -17.08 -15.55
N ASN A 264 6.42 -16.59 -14.58
CA ASN A 264 7.10 -15.32 -14.67
C ASN A 264 8.55 -15.41 -14.16
N ALA A 265 9.34 -14.36 -14.35
CA ALA A 265 10.76 -14.39 -14.02
C ALA A 265 11.06 -14.72 -12.54
N PHE A 266 10.17 -14.33 -11.61
CA PHE A 266 10.35 -14.57 -10.18
C PHE A 266 10.26 -16.04 -9.79
N ASP A 267 9.54 -16.86 -10.58
CA ASP A 267 9.38 -18.29 -10.35
C ASP A 267 10.73 -19.04 -10.44
N SER A 268 11.74 -18.42 -11.06
CA SER A 268 13.11 -18.92 -11.06
C SER A 268 13.81 -18.80 -9.69
N ILE A 269 13.35 -17.90 -8.84
CA ILE A 269 13.82 -17.71 -7.45
C ILE A 269 12.94 -18.50 -6.49
N MET A 270 11.62 -18.29 -6.56
CA MET A 270 10.64 -18.89 -5.67
C MET A 270 9.36 -19.08 -6.46
N ILE A 271 8.85 -20.31 -6.49
CA ILE A 271 7.52 -20.57 -7.02
C ILE A 271 6.51 -19.99 -6.03
N VAL A 272 5.79 -18.95 -6.43
CA VAL A 272 4.69 -18.35 -5.68
C VAL A 272 3.39 -18.76 -6.32
N ASP A 273 2.69 -19.71 -5.71
CA ASP A 273 1.40 -20.17 -6.22
C ASP A 273 0.24 -19.28 -5.78
N ALA A 274 0.29 -18.72 -4.58
CA ALA A 274 -0.75 -17.85 -4.06
C ALA A 274 -0.26 -16.84 -3.03
N VAL A 275 -0.94 -15.69 -3.03
CA VAL A 275 -0.78 -14.60 -2.06
C VAL A 275 -2.18 -14.19 -1.59
N LEU A 276 -2.33 -13.97 -0.29
CA LEU A 276 -3.51 -13.39 0.34
C LEU A 276 -3.24 -11.91 0.62
N GLY A 277 -3.88 -11.04 -0.16
CA GLY A 277 -3.56 -9.61 -0.21
C GLY A 277 -4.53 -8.70 0.56
N MET A 278 -4.41 -7.40 0.31
CA MET A 278 -5.20 -6.33 0.93
C MET A 278 -6.68 -6.32 0.55
N ASP A 279 -7.13 -7.13 -0.42
CA ASP A 279 -8.56 -7.39 -0.66
C ASP A 279 -9.21 -8.22 0.46
N PHE A 280 -8.42 -9.06 1.15
CA PHE A 280 -8.82 -9.77 2.36
C PHE A 280 -8.41 -9.00 3.62
N ILE A 281 -7.12 -8.67 3.74
CA ILE A 281 -6.54 -8.09 4.96
C ILE A 281 -7.25 -6.77 5.31
N GLY A 282 -7.57 -5.96 4.29
CA GLY A 282 -8.26 -4.69 4.44
C GLY A 282 -9.73 -4.77 4.88
N LEU A 283 -10.30 -5.96 5.04
CA LEU A 283 -11.66 -6.16 5.58
C LEU A 283 -11.70 -6.20 7.12
N PHE A 284 -10.54 -6.20 7.77
CA PHE A 284 -10.42 -6.15 9.22
C PHE A 284 -9.93 -4.78 9.69
N ASP A 285 -10.45 -4.35 10.83
CA ASP A 285 -9.97 -3.13 11.51
C ASP A 285 -8.54 -3.30 12.02
N GLU A 286 -8.15 -4.52 12.42
CA GLU A 286 -6.86 -4.81 13.02
C GLU A 286 -6.41 -6.26 12.73
N VAL A 287 -5.10 -6.43 12.59
CA VAL A 287 -4.41 -7.73 12.49
C VAL A 287 -3.24 -7.73 13.47
N ARG A 288 -3.09 -8.80 14.26
CA ARG A 288 -1.94 -8.98 15.16
C ARG A 288 -1.13 -10.20 14.73
N ILE A 289 0.14 -9.98 14.42
CA ILE A 289 1.08 -11.04 14.04
C ILE A 289 1.93 -11.37 15.26
N TYR A 290 1.90 -12.62 15.70
CA TYR A 290 2.75 -13.14 16.77
C TYR A 290 3.78 -14.10 16.13
N PRO A 291 4.93 -13.60 15.67
CA PRO A 291 5.84 -14.41 14.85
C PRO A 291 6.50 -15.53 15.64
N LYS A 292 6.78 -15.32 16.94
CA LYS A 292 7.39 -16.33 17.81
C LYS A 292 6.41 -17.47 18.14
N ASP A 293 5.13 -17.13 18.31
CA ASP A 293 4.03 -18.07 18.53
C ASP A 293 3.48 -18.68 17.22
N LYS A 294 3.93 -18.17 16.07
CA LYS A 294 3.47 -18.58 14.74
C LYS A 294 1.95 -18.55 14.59
N LYS A 295 1.34 -17.42 14.94
CA LYS A 295 -0.10 -17.19 14.78
C LYS A 295 -0.38 -15.78 14.32
N ILE A 296 -1.49 -15.64 13.59
CA ILE A 296 -2.14 -14.35 13.32
C ILE A 296 -3.45 -14.32 14.10
N VAL A 297 -3.73 -13.19 14.73
CA VAL A 297 -4.99 -12.94 15.42
C VAL A 297 -5.74 -11.81 14.72
N PHE A 298 -7.00 -12.06 14.39
CA PHE A 298 -7.97 -11.04 14.02
C PHE A 298 -8.83 -10.78 15.26
N PRO A 299 -8.55 -9.72 16.03
CA PRO A 299 -9.21 -9.50 17.30
C PRO A 299 -10.64 -8.99 17.09
N LYS A 300 -11.55 -9.38 18.00
CA LYS A 300 -12.92 -8.84 18.04
C LYS A 300 -12.92 -7.34 18.33
N SER A 301 -11.98 -6.89 19.16
CA SER A 301 -11.88 -5.50 19.58
C SER A 301 -10.49 -4.97 19.26
N SER A 302 -10.47 -3.84 18.55
CA SER A 302 -9.25 -3.16 18.16
C SER A 302 -8.49 -2.62 19.36
N THR A 303 -7.18 -2.60 19.24
CA THR A 303 -6.28 -1.94 20.19
C THR A 303 -6.52 -0.42 20.12
N PRO A 304 -6.60 0.28 21.27
CA PRO A 304 -6.71 1.75 21.27
C PRO A 304 -5.51 2.41 20.58
N LEU A 305 -5.74 3.56 19.96
CA LEU A 305 -4.67 4.39 19.38
C LEU A 305 -3.58 4.67 20.43
N PRO A 306 -2.31 4.32 20.16
CA PRO A 306 -1.20 4.58 21.08
C PRO A 306 -0.93 6.07 21.33
N SER A 307 -0.22 6.39 22.41
CA SER A 307 0.11 7.78 22.79
C SER A 307 1.00 8.51 21.79
N TYR A 308 1.83 7.79 21.03
CA TYR A 308 2.62 8.37 19.94
C TYR A 308 1.77 8.70 18.68
N GLY A 309 0.49 8.32 18.68
CA GLY A 309 -0.46 8.59 17.60
C GLY A 309 -0.27 7.70 16.38
N ARG A 310 -0.67 8.21 15.21
CA ARG A 310 -0.66 7.47 13.95
C ARG A 310 0.75 7.44 13.35
N ASN A 311 1.17 6.25 12.93
CA ASN A 311 2.43 6.03 12.22
C ASN A 311 2.25 5.15 10.97
N LEU A 312 1.03 4.74 10.62
CA LEU A 312 0.72 4.20 9.30
C LEU A 312 -0.10 5.20 8.48
N MET A 313 0.07 5.15 7.17
CA MET A 313 -0.86 5.73 6.21
C MET A 313 -1.05 4.75 5.03
N LYS A 314 -2.16 4.88 4.33
CA LYS A 314 -2.54 4.02 3.20
C LYS A 314 -2.47 4.84 1.92
N VAL A 315 -1.68 4.38 0.96
CA VAL A 315 -1.59 4.99 -0.38
C VAL A 315 -2.13 3.97 -1.35
N ASP A 316 -3.35 4.21 -1.85
CA ASP A 316 -4.17 3.22 -2.55
C ASP A 316 -4.37 1.95 -1.72
N ARG A 317 -3.60 0.88 -1.99
CA ARG A 317 -3.64 -0.37 -1.23
C ARG A 317 -2.34 -0.69 -0.49
N ALA A 318 -1.29 0.11 -0.67
CA ALA A 318 -0.01 -0.08 0.01
C ALA A 318 0.02 0.65 1.35
N LEU A 319 0.74 0.08 2.32
CA LEU A 319 0.95 0.68 3.63
C LEU A 319 2.29 1.39 3.69
N LYS A 320 2.28 2.61 4.24
CA LYS A 320 3.46 3.41 4.49
C LYS A 320 3.63 3.60 5.98
N LEU A 321 4.81 3.27 6.48
CA LEU A 321 5.18 3.38 7.88
C LEU A 321 6.11 4.57 8.08
N LYS A 322 5.73 5.43 9.02
CA LYS A 322 6.57 6.51 9.54
C LYS A 322 7.45 5.95 10.65
N ALA A 323 8.76 6.12 10.50
CA ALA A 323 9.77 5.77 11.50
C ALA A 323 10.69 6.98 11.77
N GLN A 324 11.52 6.90 12.81
CA GLN A 324 12.63 7.83 13.03
C GLN A 324 13.96 7.07 13.01
N ALA A 325 14.98 7.66 12.41
CA ALA A 325 16.37 7.20 12.51
C ALA A 325 17.28 8.42 12.49
N ASN A 326 18.37 8.45 13.25
CA ASN A 326 19.35 9.56 13.21
C ASN A 326 18.77 10.98 13.33
N GLY A 327 17.65 11.15 14.04
CA GLY A 327 16.98 12.45 14.22
C GLY A 327 16.14 12.94 13.03
N GLU A 328 15.89 12.08 12.03
CA GLU A 328 15.04 12.35 10.87
C GLU A 328 13.90 11.35 10.77
N THR A 329 12.83 11.78 10.10
CA THR A 329 11.66 10.94 9.82
C THR A 329 11.88 10.18 8.51
N LEU A 330 11.64 8.87 8.54
CA LEU A 330 11.68 7.99 7.38
C LEU A 330 10.27 7.56 6.98
N MET A 331 10.05 7.44 5.67
CA MET A 331 8.85 6.87 5.08
C MET A 331 9.16 5.54 4.39
N LEU A 332 8.67 4.45 4.99
CA LEU A 332 8.97 3.08 4.57
C LEU A 332 7.73 2.41 3.98
N HIS A 333 7.90 1.62 2.92
CA HIS A 333 6.86 0.66 2.51
C HIS A 333 6.80 -0.47 3.53
N PHE A 334 5.68 -0.60 4.24
CA PHE A 334 5.45 -1.72 5.15
C PHE A 334 4.77 -2.88 4.41
N ASP A 335 5.47 -4.01 4.36
CA ASP A 335 5.11 -5.14 3.52
C ASP A 335 5.42 -6.47 4.23
N THR A 336 4.38 -7.20 4.64
CA THR A 336 4.54 -8.54 5.26
C THR A 336 4.98 -9.61 4.25
N GLY A 337 4.78 -9.39 2.95
CA GLY A 337 5.30 -10.23 1.87
C GLY A 337 6.78 -9.98 1.57
N ASN A 338 7.34 -8.85 1.99
CA ASN A 338 8.76 -8.57 1.93
C ASN A 338 9.51 -9.38 3.00
N SER A 339 10.31 -10.35 2.54
CA SER A 339 11.07 -11.22 3.46
C SER A 339 12.17 -10.52 4.24
N THR A 340 12.48 -9.26 3.92
CA THR A 340 13.64 -8.51 4.42
C THR A 340 13.28 -7.05 4.75
N ALA A 341 14.29 -6.22 4.98
CA ALA A 341 14.24 -4.77 4.95
C ALA A 341 15.36 -4.18 4.07
N GLY A 342 15.21 -2.92 3.65
CA GLY A 342 16.25 -2.22 2.92
C GLY A 342 15.96 -0.72 2.73
N LEU A 343 17.02 0.05 2.49
CA LEU A 343 16.94 1.47 2.18
C LEU A 343 17.13 1.70 0.69
N PHE A 344 16.40 2.67 0.16
CA PHE A 344 16.44 3.01 -1.26
C PHE A 344 17.53 4.03 -1.58
N TYR A 345 17.82 4.15 -2.88
CA TYR A 345 18.88 4.98 -3.42
C TYR A 345 18.84 6.45 -2.96
N GLN A 346 17.65 6.99 -2.77
CA GLN A 346 17.48 8.41 -2.42
C GLN A 346 17.96 8.69 -0.99
N TYR A 347 17.64 7.78 -0.07
CA TYR A 347 18.13 7.83 1.30
C TYR A 347 19.65 7.58 1.36
N TYR A 348 20.17 6.68 0.51
CA TYR A 348 21.62 6.52 0.34
C TYR A 348 22.31 7.81 -0.12
N GLU A 349 21.80 8.50 -1.14
CA GLU A 349 22.43 9.72 -1.65
C GLU A 349 22.47 10.82 -0.58
N LYS A 350 21.45 10.93 0.27
CA LYS A 350 21.41 11.87 1.41
C LYS A 350 22.51 11.59 2.44
N HIS A 351 22.82 10.31 2.68
CA HIS A 351 23.75 9.85 3.72
C HIS A 351 25.02 9.19 3.18
N LYS A 352 25.36 9.51 1.93
CA LYS A 352 26.36 8.78 1.14
C LYS A 352 27.71 8.64 1.85
N THR A 353 28.24 9.73 2.38
CA THR A 353 29.54 9.74 3.06
C THR A 353 29.56 8.83 4.28
N GLU A 354 28.49 8.83 5.07
CA GLU A 354 28.35 7.95 6.23
C GLU A 354 28.28 6.49 5.77
N PHE A 355 27.36 6.17 4.87
CA PHE A 355 27.13 4.79 4.44
C PHE A 355 28.31 4.18 3.69
N GLU A 356 29.04 4.95 2.88
CA GLU A 356 30.27 4.48 2.24
C GLU A 356 31.42 4.23 3.24
N SER A 357 31.39 4.87 4.42
CA SER A 357 32.43 4.69 5.46
C SER A 357 32.24 3.43 6.30
N ILE A 358 30.99 3.00 6.52
CA ILE A 358 30.65 1.84 7.36
C ILE A 358 30.15 0.62 6.57
N GLY A 359 29.64 0.85 5.36
CA GLY A 359 29.00 -0.16 4.53
C GLY A 359 30.00 -0.96 3.71
N LYS A 360 29.70 -2.24 3.52
CA LYS A 360 30.48 -3.12 2.63
C LYS A 360 29.81 -3.24 1.28
N LYS A 361 30.54 -3.01 0.18
CA LYS A 361 30.03 -3.22 -1.18
C LYS A 361 29.85 -4.71 -1.45
N GLU A 362 28.65 -5.08 -1.87
CA GLU A 362 28.28 -6.46 -2.19
C GLU A 362 27.29 -6.49 -3.37
N LYS A 363 27.17 -7.65 -4.02
CA LYS A 363 26.09 -7.90 -4.98
C LYS A 363 25.00 -8.71 -4.32
N ILE A 364 23.75 -8.33 -4.57
CA ILE A 364 22.59 -9.13 -4.19
C ILE A 364 21.77 -9.44 -5.43
N THR A 365 21.23 -10.65 -5.48
CA THR A 365 20.15 -10.98 -6.41
C THR A 365 18.85 -10.99 -5.64
N GLY A 366 17.91 -10.19 -6.13
CA GLY A 366 16.59 -10.07 -5.56
C GLY A 366 15.58 -9.75 -6.64
N GLY A 367 14.35 -9.53 -6.22
CA GLY A 367 13.25 -9.38 -7.13
C GLY A 367 11.92 -9.46 -6.41
N GLY A 368 10.88 -9.24 -7.20
CA GLY A 368 9.49 -9.46 -6.86
C GLY A 368 8.77 -9.94 -8.13
N PHE A 369 7.45 -9.80 -8.16
CA PHE A 369 6.62 -10.27 -9.28
C PHE A 369 7.19 -9.92 -10.66
N ASN A 370 7.46 -10.96 -11.48
CA ASN A 370 8.02 -10.88 -12.83
C ASN A 370 9.30 -10.03 -12.98
N HIS A 371 10.05 -9.82 -11.91
CA HIS A 371 11.30 -9.07 -11.95
C HIS A 371 12.36 -9.74 -11.09
N VAL A 372 13.50 -10.04 -11.71
CA VAL A 372 14.70 -10.54 -11.04
C VAL A 372 15.87 -9.69 -11.48
N VAL A 373 16.64 -9.20 -10.52
CA VAL A 373 17.79 -8.34 -10.77
C VAL A 373 18.92 -8.64 -9.80
N THR A 374 20.13 -8.72 -10.33
CA THR A 374 21.36 -8.64 -9.54
C THR A 374 21.83 -7.20 -9.53
N LYS A 375 21.97 -6.61 -8.35
CA LYS A 375 22.39 -5.23 -8.16
C LYS A 375 23.53 -5.13 -7.15
N ASP A 376 24.35 -4.10 -7.32
CA ASP A 376 25.32 -3.67 -6.33
C ASP A 376 24.59 -2.91 -5.22
N ILE A 377 24.97 -3.18 -3.97
CA ILE A 377 24.45 -2.54 -2.77
C ILE A 377 25.60 -2.16 -1.83
N LEU A 378 25.29 -1.33 -0.85
CA LEU A 378 26.02 -1.31 0.41
C LEU A 378 25.29 -2.17 1.44
N ARG A 379 26.06 -2.98 2.16
CA ARG A 379 25.61 -3.75 3.30
C ARG A 379 26.01 -3.03 4.58
N LEU A 380 25.06 -2.42 5.27
CA LEU A 380 25.31 -1.83 6.58
C LEU A 380 25.34 -2.92 7.66
N PRO A 381 26.29 -2.90 8.60
CA PRO A 381 26.35 -3.91 9.66
C PRO A 381 25.12 -3.85 10.58
N SER A 382 24.65 -2.65 10.88
CA SER A 382 23.46 -2.38 11.69
C SER A 382 22.80 -1.06 11.29
N PHE A 383 21.50 -0.95 11.51
CA PHE A 383 20.72 0.26 11.36
C PHE A 383 19.52 0.19 12.31
N ASP A 384 19.40 1.18 13.20
CA ASP A 384 18.33 1.23 14.20
C ASP A 384 17.24 2.20 13.76
N MET A 385 15.98 1.82 13.96
CA MET A 385 14.82 2.67 13.66
C MET A 385 13.84 2.68 14.83
N GLU A 386 13.41 3.86 15.24
CA GLU A 386 12.33 4.04 16.21
C GLU A 386 10.98 4.02 15.49
N ILE A 387 10.08 3.16 15.96
CA ILE A 387 8.74 2.97 15.40
C ILE A 387 7.76 3.00 16.58
N GLY A 388 7.09 4.14 16.74
CA GLY A 388 6.32 4.41 17.95
C GLY A 388 7.24 4.46 19.17
N ASP A 389 6.97 3.64 20.18
CA ASP A 389 7.76 3.55 21.42
C ASP A 389 8.82 2.43 21.40
N ALA A 390 8.97 1.72 20.28
CA ALA A 390 9.89 0.60 20.15
C ALA A 390 11.03 0.90 19.16
N THR A 391 12.16 0.20 19.32
CA THR A 391 13.30 0.29 18.40
C THR A 391 13.47 -1.05 17.67
N ALA A 392 13.49 -1.01 16.34
CA ALA A 392 13.86 -2.14 15.50
C ALA A 392 15.37 -2.10 15.21
N HIS A 393 16.06 -3.20 15.51
CA HIS A 393 17.51 -3.32 15.33
C HIS A 393 17.81 -4.14 14.08
N LEU A 394 17.92 -3.49 12.93
CA LEU A 394 18.16 -4.18 11.66
C LEU A 394 19.65 -4.48 11.50
N LYS A 395 19.99 -5.75 11.24
CA LYS A 395 21.36 -6.19 11.00
C LYS A 395 21.55 -6.52 9.54
N ASN A 396 22.75 -6.29 9.01
CA ASN A 396 23.07 -6.59 7.63
C ASN A 396 22.08 -5.92 6.65
N LEU A 397 21.74 -4.65 6.88
CA LEU A 397 20.73 -3.95 6.09
C LEU A 397 21.25 -3.68 4.66
N ALA A 398 20.43 -3.99 3.66
CA ALA A 398 20.75 -3.68 2.26
C ALA A 398 20.41 -2.22 1.96
N VAL A 399 21.31 -1.53 1.28
CA VAL A 399 21.13 -0.15 0.82
C VAL A 399 21.40 -0.09 -0.68
N ASP A 400 20.40 0.34 -1.43
CA ASP A 400 20.52 0.53 -2.88
C ASP A 400 21.46 1.71 -3.17
N ILE A 401 22.45 1.50 -4.04
CA ILE A 401 23.44 2.53 -4.42
C ILE A 401 23.34 2.94 -5.90
N THR A 402 22.31 2.47 -6.59
CA THR A 402 21.99 2.85 -7.97
C THR A 402 20.53 3.28 -8.09
N PRO A 403 20.21 4.27 -8.95
CA PRO A 403 18.83 4.67 -9.19
C PRO A 403 18.00 3.50 -9.71
N ASN A 404 16.84 3.27 -9.10
CA ASN A 404 15.96 2.13 -9.39
C ASN A 404 14.55 2.56 -9.84
N GLY A 405 14.34 3.86 -10.08
CA GLY A 405 13.05 4.41 -10.53
C GLY A 405 11.98 4.50 -9.43
N ILE A 406 12.33 4.22 -8.18
CA ILE A 406 11.46 4.42 -7.02
C ILE A 406 11.31 5.93 -6.73
N PRO A 407 10.11 6.41 -6.33
CA PRO A 407 9.87 7.80 -5.97
C PRO A 407 10.81 8.33 -4.88
N ALA A 408 10.98 9.65 -4.83
CA ALA A 408 11.95 10.30 -3.95
C ALA A 408 11.52 10.34 -2.48
N GLU A 409 10.21 10.26 -2.25
CA GLU A 409 9.55 10.26 -0.95
C GLU A 409 9.60 8.91 -0.23
N ASP A 410 10.13 7.87 -0.87
CA ASP A 410 10.26 6.54 -0.29
C ASP A 410 11.70 6.27 0.14
N ASP A 411 11.92 6.19 1.45
CA ASP A 411 13.26 5.99 2.01
C ASP A 411 13.67 4.51 2.02
N GLY A 412 12.71 3.58 2.00
CA GLY A 412 13.00 2.16 2.04
C GLY A 412 11.76 1.28 2.10
N ASN A 413 11.99 0.00 2.37
CA ASN A 413 10.97 -1.00 2.66
C ASN A 413 11.30 -1.75 3.96
N ILE A 414 10.26 -2.23 4.62
CA ILE A 414 10.37 -2.88 5.91
C ILE A 414 9.33 -4.01 5.99
N GLY A 415 9.80 -5.21 6.29
CA GLY A 415 8.98 -6.40 6.35
C GLY A 415 9.46 -7.34 7.44
N MET A 416 9.71 -8.59 7.07
CA MET A 416 9.92 -9.68 8.03
C MET A 416 11.18 -9.53 8.91
N ASP A 417 12.21 -8.80 8.45
CA ASP A 417 13.40 -8.50 9.28
C ASP A 417 13.05 -7.71 10.55
N MET A 418 12.04 -6.84 10.49
CA MET A 418 11.50 -6.15 11.66
C MET A 418 10.50 -7.03 12.40
N ILE A 419 9.53 -7.60 11.68
CA ILE A 419 8.40 -8.33 12.29
C ILE A 419 8.91 -9.41 13.23
N ASN A 420 9.89 -10.20 12.80
CA ASN A 420 10.45 -11.32 13.57
C ASN A 420 11.11 -10.93 14.90
N GLN A 421 11.40 -9.65 15.15
CA GLN A 421 12.07 -9.21 16.38
C GLN A 421 11.11 -9.14 17.58
N PHE A 422 9.83 -8.90 17.31
CA PHE A 422 8.82 -8.57 18.33
C PHE A 422 7.97 -9.78 18.70
N ASP A 423 7.40 -9.77 19.91
CA ASP A 423 6.45 -10.79 20.35
C ASP A 423 5.10 -10.59 19.66
N CYS A 424 4.70 -9.34 19.45
CA CYS A 424 3.49 -8.96 18.73
C CYS A 424 3.70 -7.73 17.83
N VAL A 425 3.22 -7.84 16.59
CA VAL A 425 3.11 -6.71 15.66
C VAL A 425 1.63 -6.46 15.38
N THR A 426 1.11 -5.36 15.91
CA THR A 426 -0.28 -4.94 15.69
C THR A 426 -0.34 -3.98 14.52
N ILE A 427 -1.08 -4.35 13.47
CA ILE A 427 -1.37 -3.53 12.30
C ILE A 427 -2.84 -3.12 12.40
N ASN A 428 -3.10 -1.87 12.78
CA ASN A 428 -4.44 -1.34 12.90
C ASN A 428 -4.75 -0.50 11.66
N LEU A 429 -5.71 -0.97 10.85
CA LEU A 429 -6.13 -0.34 9.59
C LEU A 429 -7.28 0.65 9.79
N LYS A 430 -7.97 0.62 10.93
CA LYS A 430 -9.01 1.59 11.26
C LYS A 430 -8.44 2.94 11.69
N ASP A 431 -7.55 2.91 12.66
CA ASP A 431 -6.90 4.07 13.25
C ASP A 431 -5.50 4.33 12.67
N MET A 432 -5.02 3.45 11.78
CA MET A 432 -3.81 3.64 10.98
C MET A 432 -2.55 3.81 11.83
N PHE A 433 -2.27 2.77 12.63
CA PHE A 433 -1.03 2.66 13.38
C PHE A 433 -0.46 1.25 13.35
N LEU A 434 0.85 1.17 13.52
CA LEU A 434 1.61 -0.04 13.76
C LEU A 434 2.20 0.05 15.16
N LYS A 435 1.96 -0.98 15.98
CA LYS A 435 2.50 -1.11 17.34
C LYS A 435 3.36 -2.37 17.43
N LEU A 436 4.52 -2.23 18.04
CA LEU A 436 5.51 -3.27 18.24
C LEU A 436 5.62 -3.54 19.74
N GLU A 437 5.54 -4.82 20.14
CA GLU A 437 5.60 -5.26 21.55
C GLU A 437 6.61 -6.39 21.74
#